data_AF-A0A2G9PZ82-F1
#
_entry.id   AF-A0A2G9PZ82-F1
#
_cell.length_a   1.000
_cell.length_b   1.000
_cell.length_c   1.000
_cell.angle_alpha   90.00
_cell.angle_beta   90.00
_cell.angle_gamma   90.00
#
_symmetry.space_group_name_H-M   'P 1'
#
loop_
_entity.id
_entity.type
_entity.pdbx_description
1 polymer ?
#
loop_
_entity_poly.entity_id
_entity_poly.type
_entity_poly.pdbx_seq_one_letter_code
_entity_poly.pdbx_strand_id
1 'polypeptide(L)' 'MNDKGNKITIPVPLHKELAKGTLKSIMRQVDINLEELLGLI' A
#
# COMPACT_ATOMS: atom_id res chain seq x y z
N MET A 1 -2.46 -22.19 17.38
CA MET A 1 -1.58 -21.24 16.66
C MET A 1 -2.43 -20.01 16.40
N ASN A 2 -2.01 -18.82 16.82
CA ASN A 2 -2.82 -17.61 16.64
C ASN A 2 -2.75 -17.15 15.18
N ASP A 3 -3.81 -17.37 14.41
CA ASP A 3 -4.04 -16.87 13.03
C ASP A 3 -4.28 -15.35 12.98
N LYS A 4 -3.46 -14.56 13.69
CA LYS A 4 -3.34 -13.13 13.44
C LYS A 4 -2.24 -12.94 12.41
N GLY A 5 -2.52 -13.31 11.16
CA GLY A 5 -1.66 -12.95 10.02
C GLY A 5 -1.28 -11.47 10.13
N ASN A 6 0.00 -11.15 9.90
CA ASN A 6 0.57 -9.81 10.08
C ASN A 6 -0.30 -8.77 9.35
N LYS A 7 -1.16 -8.06 10.09
CA LYS A 7 -1.97 -6.96 9.56
C LYS A 7 -1.12 -5.70 9.55
N ILE A 8 -0.89 -5.17 8.36
CA ILE A 8 -0.23 -3.88 8.16
C ILE A 8 -1.34 -2.83 8.01
N THR A 9 -1.28 -1.76 8.81
CA THR A 9 -2.21 -0.62 8.71
C THR A 9 -1.45 0.57 8.14
N ILE A 10 -1.90 1.12 7.02
CA ILE A 10 -1.28 2.27 6.37
C ILE A 10 -2.28 3.43 6.30
N PRO A 11 -1.94 4.61 6.82
CA PRO A 11 -2.75 5.80 6.61
C PRO A 11 -2.63 6.26 5.15
N VAL A 12 -3.75 6.29 4.43
CA VAL A 12 -3.82 6.75 3.04
C VAL A 12 -4.65 8.03 2.98
N PRO A 13 -4.08 9.14 2.48
CA PRO A 13 -4.84 10.36 2.23
C PRO A 13 -5.98 10.14 1.21
N LEU A 14 -7.17 10.70 1.47
CA LEU A 14 -8.37 10.50 0.64
C LEU A 14 -8.57 11.59 -0.46
N HIS A 15 -7.50 12.23 -0.90
CA HIS A 15 -7.58 13.21 -1.99
C HIS A 15 -7.43 12.53 -3.37
N LYS A 16 -7.80 13.25 -4.43
CA LYS A 16 -7.90 12.69 -5.80
C LYS A 16 -6.61 12.08 -6.35
N GLU A 17 -5.44 12.62 -5.97
CA GLU A 17 -4.15 12.19 -6.51
C GLU A 17 -3.05 12.18 -5.44
N LEU A 18 -2.46 11.01 -5.17
CA LEU A 18 -1.34 10.91 -4.26
C LEU A 18 -0.05 11.46 -4.88
N ALA A 19 0.70 12.23 -4.10
CA ALA A 19 2.07 12.60 -4.48
C ALA A 19 2.92 11.34 -4.73
N LYS A 20 3.80 11.40 -5.74
CA LYS A 20 4.69 10.29 -6.13
C LYS A 20 5.48 9.69 -4.95
N GLY A 21 5.97 10.54 -4.05
CA GLY A 21 6.71 10.10 -2.85
C GLY A 21 5.85 9.31 -1.87
N THR A 22 4.61 9.76 -1.66
CA THR A 22 3.62 9.07 -0.81
C THR A 22 3.29 7.71 -1.38
N LEU A 23 2.98 7.63 -2.68
CA LEU A 23 2.70 6.36 -3.35
C LEU A 23 3.87 5.37 -3.20
N LYS A 24 5.10 5.81 -3.50
CA LYS A 24 6.30 4.98 -3.33
C LYS A 24 6.50 4.50 -1.89
N SER A 25 6.23 5.36 -0.91
CA SER A 25 6.35 5.02 0.51
C SER A 25 5.33 3.96 0.93
N ILE A 26 4.10 4.05 0.43
CA ILE A 26 3.04 3.06 0.68
C ILE A 26 3.43 1.72 0.07
N MET A 27 3.76 1.71 -1.23
CA MET A 27 4.16 0.48 -1.95
C MET A 27 5.32 -0.24 -1.26
N ARG A 28 6.32 0.50 -0.77
CA ARG A 28 7.43 -0.08 0.01
C ARG A 28 7.01 -0.67 1.35
N GLN A 29 6.00 -0.11 2.02
CA GLN A 29 5.50 -0.61 3.32
C GLN A 29 4.67 -1.88 3.19
N VAL A 30 3.97 -2.08 2.07
CA VAL A 30 3.21 -3.31 1.77
C VAL A 30 3.99 -4.30 0.90
N ASP A 31 5.24 -3.98 0.56
CA ASP A 31 6.13 -4.79 -0.28
C ASP A 31 5.50 -5.17 -1.62
N ILE A 32 4.91 -4.18 -2.31
CA ILE A 32 4.37 -4.36 -3.66
C ILE A 32 5.08 -3.47 -4.68
N ASN A 33 5.10 -3.92 -5.93
CA ASN A 33 5.57 -3.19 -7.08
C ASN A 33 4.41 -2.53 -7.86
N LEU A 34 4.74 -1.79 -8.93
CA LEU A 34 3.76 -1.04 -9.71
C LEU A 34 2.81 -1.95 -10.50
N GLU A 35 3.31 -3.08 -11.01
CA GLU A 35 2.51 -4.04 -11.76
C GLU A 35 1.48 -4.71 -10.84
N GLU A 36 1.89 -5.13 -9.65
CA GLU A 36 0.99 -5.67 -8.63
C GLU A 36 -0.09 -4.66 -8.24
N LEU A 37 0.28 -3.39 -8.05
CA LEU A 37 -0.68 -2.32 -7.78
C LEU A 37 -1.69 -2.14 -8.91
N LEU A 38 -1.23 -2.12 -10.16
CA LEU A 38 -2.08 -1.95 -11.34
C LEU A 38 -2.96 -3.19 -11.61
N GLY A 39 -2.60 -4.36 -11.09
CA GLY A 39 -3.43 -5.57 -11.14
C GLY A 39 -4.59 -5.59 -10.13
N LEU A 40 -4.67 -4.62 -9.22
CA LEU A 40 -5.75 -4.52 -8.21
C LEU A 40 -6.95 -3.67 -8.67
N ILE A 41 -6.85 -3.01 -9.82
CA ILE A 41 -7.88 -2.13 -10.42
C ILE A 41 -8.45 -2.74 -11.69
#